data_AF-A0A351WQX1-F1
#
_entry.id   AF-A0A351WQX1-F1
#
_cell.length_a   1.000
_cell.length_b   1.000
_cell.length_c   1.000
_cell.angle_alpha   90.00
_cell.angle_beta   90.00
_cell.angle_gamma   90.00
#
_symmetry.space_group_name_H-M   'P 1'
#
loop_
_entity.id
_entity.type
_entity.pdbx_description
1 polymer ?
#
loop_
_entity_poly.entity_id
_entity_poly.type
_entity_poly.pdbx_seq_one_letter_code
_entity_poly.pdbx_strand_id
1 'polypeptide(L)'
;MEIRTELMNDVAHAAFLEKLDATFLRDLEDYNEINVEERHEFLVAATELAERKGLKSEQGIASYALALWYLDLDFEEKSNELESLLVGPFPEVRKIHGMNQWVEAVIGDPDNIAAADEALKRSLNLTEPWGRT
;
A
#
# COMPACT_ATOMS: atom_id res chain seq x y z
N MET A 1 -21.31 -22.91 -12.06
CA MET A 1 -21.36 -21.43 -12.14
C MET A 1 -20.09 -20.78 -11.58
N GLU A 2 -19.25 -21.54 -10.87
CA GLU A 2 -17.98 -21.10 -10.28
C GLU A 2 -16.90 -20.80 -11.33
N ILE A 3 -16.72 -21.65 -12.34
CA ILE A 3 -15.70 -21.50 -13.41
C ILE A 3 -15.77 -20.14 -14.14
N ARG A 4 -16.98 -19.61 -14.35
CA ARG A 4 -17.17 -18.32 -15.02
C ARG A 4 -16.82 -17.14 -14.11
N THR A 5 -16.97 -17.30 -12.80
CA THR A 5 -16.70 -16.26 -11.81
C THR A 5 -15.20 -16.16 -11.55
N GLU A 6 -14.51 -17.29 -11.45
CA GLU A 6 -13.04 -17.35 -11.34
C GLU A 6 -12.35 -16.69 -12.54
N LEU A 7 -12.74 -17.06 -13.76
CA LEU A 7 -12.20 -16.45 -14.98
C LEU A 7 -12.44 -14.93 -15.04
N MET A 8 -13.60 -14.45 -14.56
CA MET A 8 -13.89 -13.02 -14.52
C MET A 8 -13.04 -12.28 -13.48
N ASN A 9 -12.74 -12.91 -12.35
CA ASN A 9 -11.87 -12.35 -11.33
C ASN A 9 -10.42 -12.28 -11.82
N ASP A 10 -9.93 -13.32 -12.50
CA ASP A 10 -8.58 -13.35 -13.08
C ASP A 10 -8.39 -12.23 -14.12
N VAL A 11 -9.38 -12.03 -14.99
CA VAL A 11 -9.36 -10.96 -16.00
C VAL A 11 -9.40 -9.57 -15.33
N ALA A 12 -10.22 -9.38 -14.30
CA ALA A 12 -10.29 -8.12 -13.57
C ALA A 12 -8.97 -7.80 -12.85
N HIS A 13 -8.35 -8.82 -12.24
CA HIS A 13 -7.07 -8.68 -11.57
C HIS A 13 -5.94 -8.33 -12.54
N ALA A 14 -5.86 -9.00 -13.69
CA ALA A 14 -4.90 -8.69 -14.74
C ALA A 14 -5.06 -7.24 -15.25
N ALA A 15 -6.30 -6.80 -15.51
CA ALA A 15 -6.58 -5.44 -15.94
C ALA A 15 -6.21 -4.39 -14.87
N PHE A 16 -6.37 -4.73 -13.58
CA PHE A 16 -5.93 -3.87 -12.49
C PHE A 16 -4.40 -3.74 -12.44
N LEU A 17 -3.66 -4.84 -12.58
CA LEU A 17 -2.19 -4.80 -12.62
C LEU A 17 -1.68 -3.99 -13.80
N GLU A 18 -2.28 -4.13 -14.99
CA GLU A 18 -1.94 -3.31 -16.16
C GLU A 18 -2.18 -1.81 -15.91
N LYS A 19 -3.30 -1.47 -15.26
CA LYS A 19 -3.63 -0.09 -14.87
C LYS A 19 -2.61 0.47 -13.87
N LEU A 20 -2.15 -0.36 -12.93
CA LEU A 20 -1.18 0.02 -11.92
C LEU A 20 0.21 0.24 -12.54
N ASP A 21 0.69 -0.68 -13.39
CA ASP A 21 1.95 -0.55 -14.16
C ASP A 21 1.93 0.73 -15.00
N ALA A 22 0.85 0.97 -15.76
CA ALA A 22 0.71 2.18 -16.57
C ALA A 22 0.72 3.48 -15.75
N THR A 23 0.20 3.44 -14.52
CA THR A 23 0.23 4.60 -13.60
C THR A 23 1.64 4.82 -13.07
N PHE A 24 2.33 3.76 -12.66
CA PHE A 24 3.70 3.85 -12.14
C PHE A 24 4.67 4.31 -13.23
N LEU A 25 4.57 3.79 -14.46
CA LEU A 25 5.37 4.26 -15.60
C LEU A 25 5.20 5.75 -15.90
N ARG A 26 3.98 6.27 -15.71
CA ARG A 26 3.68 7.69 -15.95
C ARG A 26 4.26 8.58 -14.86
N ASP A 27 4.16 8.16 -13.60
CA ASP A 27 4.36 9.04 -12.44
C ASP A 27 5.68 8.81 -11.69
N LEU A 28 6.36 7.67 -11.91
CA LEU A 28 7.61 7.30 -11.26
C LEU A 28 8.73 7.24 -12.30
N GLU A 29 9.65 8.22 -12.29
CA GLU A 29 10.71 8.36 -13.29
C GLU A 29 11.58 7.09 -13.38
N ASP A 30 12.10 6.64 -12.24
CA ASP A 30 13.01 5.49 -12.12
C ASP A 30 12.31 4.15 -12.40
N TYR A 31 10.97 4.09 -12.36
CA TYR A 31 10.22 2.85 -12.63
C TYR A 31 10.35 2.41 -14.09
N ASN A 32 10.60 3.35 -15.00
CA ASN A 32 10.83 3.06 -16.42
C ASN A 32 12.15 2.34 -16.69
N GLU A 33 13.10 2.36 -15.75
CA GLU A 33 14.41 1.71 -15.88
C GLU A 33 14.33 0.20 -15.62
N ILE A 34 13.30 -0.24 -14.90
CA ILE A 34 13.08 -1.65 -14.57
C ILE A 34 12.45 -2.36 -15.76
N ASN A 35 12.91 -3.59 -16.02
CA ASN A 35 12.36 -4.37 -17.13
C ASN A 35 10.91 -4.82 -16.85
N VAL A 36 10.16 -5.13 -17.92
CA VAL A 36 8.73 -5.45 -17.82
C VAL A 36 8.45 -6.66 -16.91
N GLU A 37 9.32 -7.67 -16.93
CA GLU A 37 9.15 -8.92 -16.16
C GLU A 37 9.31 -8.65 -14.67
N GLU A 38 10.35 -7.91 -14.28
CA GLU A 38 10.60 -7.47 -12.89
C GLU A 38 9.49 -6.56 -12.36
N ARG A 39 8.97 -5.63 -13.18
CA ARG A 39 7.84 -4.78 -12.80
C ARG A 39 6.58 -5.58 -12.53
N HIS A 40 6.31 -6.58 -13.39
CA HIS A 40 5.18 -7.48 -13.19
C HIS A 40 5.32 -8.29 -11.90
N GLU A 41 6.49 -8.89 -11.65
CA GLU A 41 6.78 -9.62 -10.41
C GLU A 41 6.60 -8.74 -9.17
N PHE A 42 7.11 -7.50 -9.21
CA PHE A 42 6.94 -6.53 -8.14
C PHE A 42 5.46 -6.24 -7.86
N LEU A 43 4.65 -5.94 -8.88
CA LEU A 43 3.24 -5.58 -8.69
C LEU A 43 2.40 -6.76 -8.18
N VAL A 44 2.69 -7.98 -8.64
CA VAL A 44 2.05 -9.19 -8.12
C VAL A 44 2.38 -9.36 -6.63
N ALA A 45 3.66 -9.31 -6.27
CA ALA A 45 4.09 -9.45 -4.88
C ALA A 45 3.51 -8.35 -3.97
N ALA A 46 3.53 -7.10 -4.43
CA ALA A 46 2.96 -5.96 -3.71
C ALA A 46 1.45 -6.13 -3.47
N THR A 47 0.73 -6.64 -4.45
CA THR A 47 -0.71 -6.90 -4.34
C THR A 47 -0.99 -8.00 -3.32
N GLU A 48 -0.28 -9.13 -3.38
CA GLU A 48 -0.43 -10.20 -2.39
C GLU A 48 -0.12 -9.73 -0.96
N LEU A 49 0.93 -8.92 -0.80
CA LEU A 49 1.30 -8.35 0.51
C LEU A 49 0.21 -7.41 1.04
N ALA A 50 -0.29 -6.50 0.20
CA ALA A 50 -1.38 -5.59 0.57
C ALA A 50 -2.64 -6.36 1.01
N GLU A 51 -3.04 -7.39 0.25
CA GLU A 51 -4.20 -8.21 0.57
C GLU A 51 -4.05 -8.97 1.89
N ARG A 52 -2.84 -9.48 2.20
CA ARG A 52 -2.53 -10.10 3.50
C ARG A 52 -2.69 -9.13 4.68
N LYS A 53 -2.54 -7.82 4.46
CA LYS A 53 -2.79 -6.75 5.45
C LYS A 53 -4.26 -6.29 5.46
N GLY A 54 -5.11 -6.91 4.65
CA GLY A 54 -6.53 -6.59 4.53
C GLY A 54 -6.81 -5.34 3.71
N LEU A 55 -5.87 -4.89 2.88
CA LEU A 55 -6.08 -3.83 1.89
C LEU A 55 -6.58 -4.50 0.60
N LYS A 56 -7.87 -4.32 0.28
CA LYS A 56 -8.52 -5.05 -0.83
C LYS A 56 -8.99 -4.12 -1.94
N SER A 57 -9.09 -2.83 -1.68
CA SER A 57 -9.46 -1.87 -2.72
C SER A 57 -8.26 -1.58 -3.63
N GLU A 58 -8.54 -1.19 -4.87
CA GLU A 58 -7.51 -0.70 -5.80
C GLU A 58 -6.68 0.42 -5.16
N GLN A 59 -7.31 1.31 -4.39
CA GLN A 59 -6.61 2.41 -3.71
C GLN A 59 -5.69 1.90 -2.60
N GLY A 60 -6.11 0.90 -1.84
CA GLY A 60 -5.30 0.31 -0.77
C GLY A 60 -4.07 -0.39 -1.31
N ILE A 61 -4.27 -1.23 -2.34
CA ILE A 61 -3.17 -1.92 -3.02
C ILE A 61 -2.21 -0.92 -3.66
N ALA A 62 -2.71 0.08 -4.40
CA ALA A 62 -1.86 1.08 -5.03
C ALA A 62 -1.06 1.91 -4.00
N SER A 63 -1.68 2.30 -2.88
CA SER A 63 -1.00 3.05 -1.81
C SER A 63 0.11 2.22 -1.17
N TYR A 64 -0.15 0.93 -0.93
CA TYR A 64 0.81 0.01 -0.33
C TYR A 64 1.96 -0.33 -1.29
N ALA A 65 1.67 -0.56 -2.57
CA ALA A 65 2.69 -0.75 -3.60
C ALA A 65 3.60 0.49 -3.73
N LEU A 66 3.05 1.69 -3.60
CA LEU A 66 3.84 2.92 -3.62
C LEU A 66 4.73 3.06 -2.37
N ALA A 67 4.24 2.64 -1.19
CA ALA A 67 5.05 2.59 0.02
C ALA A 67 6.23 1.62 -0.12
N LEU A 68 5.98 0.41 -0.66
CA LEU A 68 7.02 -0.56 -0.98
C LEU A 68 8.05 -0.02 -1.96
N TRP A 69 7.60 0.69 -2.99
CA TRP A 69 8.48 1.30 -3.98
C TRP A 69 9.49 2.27 -3.36
N TYR A 70 9.04 3.12 -2.43
CA TYR A 70 9.91 4.13 -1.83
C TYR A 70 10.74 3.64 -0.65
N LEU A 71 10.25 2.65 0.11
CA LEU A 71 10.81 2.29 1.41
C LEU A 71 11.24 0.82 1.55
N ASP A 72 11.19 0.06 0.47
CA ASP A 72 11.52 -1.38 0.39
C ASP A 72 10.56 -2.33 1.15
N LEU A 73 10.79 -3.64 0.98
CA LEU A 73 9.95 -4.72 1.53
C LEU A 73 9.82 -4.73 3.06
N ASP A 74 10.80 -4.18 3.77
CA ASP A 74 10.87 -4.19 5.23
C ASP A 74 10.28 -2.92 5.87
N PHE A 75 9.66 -2.02 5.10
CA PHE A 75 9.22 -0.73 5.61
C PHE A 75 8.25 -0.83 6.80
N GLU A 76 7.42 -1.87 6.84
CA GLU A 76 6.51 -2.12 7.95
C GLU A 76 7.25 -2.41 9.26
N GLU A 77 8.38 -3.11 9.18
CA GLU A 77 9.18 -3.53 10.33
C GLU A 77 9.96 -2.35 10.95
N LYS A 78 10.04 -1.23 10.23
CA LYS A 78 10.67 0.00 10.73
C LYS A 78 9.84 0.65 11.84
N SER A 79 8.57 0.28 12.03
CA SER A 79 7.70 0.84 13.07
C SER A 79 6.66 -0.16 13.60
N ASN A 80 6.69 -0.41 14.92
CA ASN A 80 5.68 -1.25 15.60
C ASN A 80 4.27 -0.65 15.46
N GLU A 81 4.17 0.67 15.42
CA GLU A 81 2.92 1.43 15.27
C GLU A 81 2.31 1.23 13.89
N LEU A 82 3.14 1.29 12.85
CA LEU A 82 2.72 1.02 11.47
C LEU A 82 2.30 -0.44 11.30
N GLU A 83 3.11 -1.38 11.78
CA GLU A 83 2.79 -2.81 11.76
C GLU A 83 1.42 -3.04 12.45
N SER A 84 1.24 -2.50 13.65
CA SER A 84 0.01 -2.60 14.43
C SER A 84 -1.21 -2.01 13.70
N LEU A 85 -1.04 -0.89 12.98
CA LEU A 85 -2.10 -0.29 12.16
C LEU A 85 -2.54 -1.23 11.04
N LEU A 86 -1.58 -1.79 10.29
CA LEU A 86 -1.85 -2.61 9.12
C LEU A 86 -2.50 -3.94 9.48
N VAL A 87 -2.09 -4.58 10.59
CA VAL A 87 -2.72 -5.83 11.06
C VAL A 87 -3.99 -5.59 11.90
N GLY A 88 -4.19 -4.37 12.40
CA GLY A 88 -5.30 -4.01 13.27
C GLY A 88 -6.67 -4.04 12.60
N PRO A 89 -7.76 -4.01 13.38
CA PRO A 89 -9.14 -4.07 12.89
C PRO A 89 -9.66 -2.72 12.33
N PHE A 90 -8.77 -1.82 11.90
CA PHE A 90 -9.17 -0.52 11.39
C PHE A 90 -9.81 -0.65 10.00
N PRO A 91 -10.82 0.20 9.68
CA PRO A 91 -11.30 0.33 8.30
C PRO A 91 -10.15 0.63 7.34
N GLU A 92 -10.20 0.05 6.14
CA GLU A 92 -9.15 0.17 5.13
C GLU A 92 -8.74 1.63 4.87
N VAL A 93 -9.71 2.54 4.76
CA VAL A 93 -9.45 3.98 4.57
C VAL A 93 -8.57 4.59 5.66
N ARG A 94 -8.72 4.15 6.92
CA ARG A 94 -7.90 4.64 8.05
C ARG A 94 -6.51 4.03 8.02
N LYS A 95 -6.39 2.76 7.61
CA LYS A 95 -5.08 2.11 7.39
C LYS A 95 -4.29 2.85 6.31
N ILE A 96 -4.92 3.10 5.16
CA ILE A 96 -4.30 3.82 4.04
C ILE A 96 -3.88 5.21 4.47
N HIS A 97 -4.77 5.98 5.12
CA HIS A 97 -4.43 7.33 5.54
C HIS A 97 -3.26 7.36 6.53
N GLY A 98 -3.29 6.50 7.55
CA GLY A 98 -2.21 6.43 8.55
C GLY A 98 -0.87 5.96 7.96
N MET A 99 -0.90 4.95 7.09
CA MET A 99 0.28 4.49 6.36
C MET A 99 0.86 5.59 5.48
N ASN A 100 0.03 6.29 4.70
CA ASN A 100 0.53 7.34 3.81
C ASN A 100 1.16 8.50 4.59
N GLN A 101 0.58 8.89 5.73
CA GLN A 101 1.16 9.93 6.59
C GLN A 101 2.49 9.48 7.22
N TRP A 102 2.61 8.21 7.58
CA TRP A 102 3.85 7.64 8.07
C TRP A 102 4.92 7.62 6.98
N VAL A 103 4.59 7.10 5.79
CA VAL A 103 5.49 7.02 4.63
C VAL A 103 5.97 8.41 4.20
N GLU A 104 5.06 9.39 4.12
CA GLU A 104 5.40 10.78 3.78
C GLU A 104 6.40 11.38 4.78
N ALA A 105 6.20 11.13 6.07
CA ALA A 105 7.11 11.60 7.11
C ALA A 105 8.50 10.93 7.02
N VAL A 106 8.57 9.62 6.73
CA VAL A 106 9.85 8.91 6.55
C VAL A 106 10.59 9.38 5.31
N ILE A 107 9.89 9.61 4.19
CA ILE A 107 10.52 10.17 2.98
C ILE A 107 11.09 11.57 3.26
N GLY A 108 10.42 12.37 4.08
CA GLY A 108 10.87 13.72 4.44
C GLY A 108 12.03 13.77 5.44
N ASP A 109 12.12 12.81 6.36
CA ASP A 109 13.18 12.71 7.37
C ASP A 109 13.47 11.22 7.74
N PRO A 110 14.27 10.51 6.91
CA PRO A 110 14.46 9.06 7.05
C PRO A 110 15.07 8.59 8.37
N ASP A 111 15.86 9.45 9.02
CA ASP A 111 16.52 9.15 10.28
C ASP A 111 15.59 9.28 11.51
N ASN A 112 14.35 9.75 11.30
CA ASN A 112 13.45 10.17 12.37
C ASN A 112 12.12 9.39 12.36
N ILE A 113 12.21 8.08 12.53
CA ILE A 113 11.06 7.18 12.63
C ILE A 113 10.07 7.62 13.72
N ALA A 114 10.57 8.15 14.84
CA ALA A 114 9.71 8.64 15.93
C ALA A 114 8.77 9.78 15.47
N ALA A 115 9.24 10.68 14.59
CA ALA A 115 8.38 11.72 14.01
C ALA A 115 7.33 11.13 13.06
N ALA A 116 7.67 10.08 12.31
CA ALA A 116 6.71 9.36 11.46
C ALA A 116 5.63 8.65 12.28
N ASP A 117 5.99 8.01 13.40
CA ASP A 117 5.03 7.40 14.32
C ASP A 117 4.08 8.43 14.93
N GLU A 118 4.58 9.63 15.25
CA GLU A 118 3.76 10.74 15.72
C GLU A 118 2.81 11.25 14.62
N ALA A 119 3.26 11.32 13.37
CA ALA A 119 2.40 11.67 12.23
C ALA A 119 1.27 10.64 12.03
N LEU A 120 1.60 9.35 12.10
CA LEU A 120 0.63 8.25 12.08
C LEU A 120 -0.39 8.39 13.21
N LYS A 121 0.06 8.52 14.46
CA LYS A 121 -0.83 8.67 15.63
C LYS A 121 -1.77 9.87 15.48
N ARG A 122 -1.25 11.02 15.04
CA ARG A 122 -2.07 12.23 14.77
C ARG A 122 -3.12 11.97 13.69
N SER A 123 -2.76 11.31 12.59
CA SER A 123 -3.69 10.98 11.51
C SER A 123 -4.85 10.08 11.99
N LEU A 124 -4.56 9.13 12.89
CA LEU A 124 -5.57 8.25 13.47
C LEU A 124 -6.50 9.02 14.40
N ASN A 125 -5.98 9.96 15.19
CA ASN A 125 -6.80 10.82 16.06
C ASN A 125 -7.73 11.73 15.24
N LEU A 126 -7.23 12.32 14.15
CA LEU A 126 -8.05 13.18 13.27
C LEU A 126 -9.17 12.40 12.57
N THR A 127 -8.95 11.11 12.33
CA THR A 127 -9.92 10.20 11.71
C THR A 127 -10.69 9.34 12.70
N GLU A 128 -10.55 9.56 14.01
CA GLU A 128 -11.30 8.84 15.06
C GLU A 128 -12.82 8.82 14.80
N PRO A 129 -13.46 9.94 14.35
CA PRO A 129 -14.89 9.93 14.06
C PRO A 129 -15.32 8.98 12.94
N TRP A 130 -14.39 8.54 12.09
CA TRP A 130 -14.68 7.71 10.91
C TRP A 130 -14.58 6.20 11.20
N GLY A 131 -14.42 5.80 12.46
CA GLY A 131 -14.21 4.41 12.82
C GLY A 131 -14.58 4.02 14.25
N ARG A 132 -15.64 4.59 14.83
CA ARG A 132 -16.29 4.00 16.02
C ARG A 132 -17.34 2.96 15.61
N THR A 133 -16.92 1.87 14.99
CA THR A 133 -17.74 0.65 14.80
C THR A 133 -16.84 -0.54 14.57
#